data_AF-A0A6B2E1T8-F1
#
_entry.id   AF-A0A6B2E1T8-F1
#
_cell.length_a   1.000
_cell.length_b   1.000
_cell.length_c   1.000
_cell.angle_alpha   90.00
_cell.angle_beta   90.00
_cell.angle_gamma   90.00
#
_symmetry.space_group_name_H-M   'P 1'
#
loop_
_entity.id
_entity.type
_entity.pdbx_description
1 polymer ?
#
loop_
_entity_poly.entity_id
_entity_poly.type
_entity_poly.pdbx_seq_one_letter_code
_entity_poly.pdbx_strand_id
1 'polypeptide(L)'
;LAADAGPAVHTVPRQLPFDVAGFTGRGPELAELDRLPPGGASGIVVIEGTAGVGKTSLAVHWSHRVRDRFPGGQLFLDLRGHSAGTPVTPDAALAGFLRALGVPPESVPSTVEERSALLRSRLDGSRTLMLLDNARDADQVRPLLPGSGNLVVV
;
A
#
# COMPACT_ATOMS: atom_id res chain seq x y z
N LEU A 1 36.31 18.92 4.37
CA LEU A 1 35.95 18.02 3.26
C LEU A 1 34.46 17.73 3.37
N ALA A 2 33.63 18.48 2.63
CA ALA A 2 32.21 18.21 2.55
C ALA A 2 32.05 16.97 1.66
N ALA A 3 31.46 15.90 2.20
CA ALA A 3 31.10 14.74 1.40
C ALA A 3 30.00 15.16 0.42
N ASP A 4 30.32 15.02 -0.86
CA ASP A 4 29.37 15.17 -1.97
C ASP A 4 28.35 14.03 -1.86
N ALA A 5 27.24 14.29 -1.18
CA ALA A 5 26.12 13.35 -1.13
C ALA A 5 25.48 13.37 -2.51
N GLY A 6 25.91 12.47 -3.39
CA GLY A 6 25.27 12.24 -4.68
C GLY A 6 23.75 12.10 -4.51
N PRO A 7 22.96 12.47 -5.53
CA PRO A 7 21.51 12.54 -5.41
C PRO A 7 20.98 11.21 -4.87
N ALA A 8 20.32 11.24 -3.72
CA ALA A 8 19.68 10.08 -3.13
C ALA A 8 18.68 9.54 -4.16
N VAL A 9 19.00 8.40 -4.76
CA VAL A 9 18.11 7.73 -5.70
C VAL A 9 16.92 7.26 -4.87
N HIS A 10 15.82 8.00 -4.93
CA HIS A 10 14.56 7.57 -4.31
C HIS A 10 14.06 6.33 -5.05
N THR A 11 14.26 5.16 -4.46
CA THR A 11 13.76 3.90 -5.03
C THR A 11 12.23 3.93 -4.99
N VAL A 12 11.60 4.05 -6.15
CA VAL A 12 10.15 3.95 -6.28
C VAL A 12 9.74 2.50 -5.98
N PRO A 13 8.86 2.25 -4.99
CA PRO A 13 8.51 0.89 -4.61
C PRO A 13 7.71 0.18 -5.71
N ARG A 14 8.03 -1.09 -5.94
CA ARG A 14 7.36 -1.99 -6.90
C ARG A 14 7.06 -3.33 -6.22
N GLN A 15 6.15 -3.30 -5.24
CA GLN A 15 5.98 -4.40 -4.29
C GLN A 15 4.77 -5.31 -4.56
N LEU A 16 4.03 -5.09 -5.65
CA LEU A 16 2.88 -5.94 -5.95
C LEU A 16 3.31 -7.41 -6.04
N PRO A 17 2.56 -8.35 -5.43
CA PRO A 17 2.74 -9.77 -5.65
C PRO A 17 2.60 -10.13 -7.13
N PHE A 18 2.97 -11.37 -7.50
CA PHE A 18 2.74 -11.85 -8.86
C PHE A 18 1.28 -11.64 -9.30
N ASP A 19 1.11 -11.18 -10.54
CA ASP A 19 -0.22 -11.07 -11.13
C ASP A 19 -0.85 -12.46 -11.31
N VAL A 20 -2.17 -12.49 -11.38
CA VAL A 20 -2.96 -13.72 -11.52
C VAL A 20 -3.09 -14.07 -13.00
N ALA A 21 -2.31 -15.04 -13.45
CA ALA A 21 -2.42 -15.59 -14.80
C ALA A 21 -3.83 -16.18 -15.03
N GLY A 22 -4.47 -15.83 -16.14
CA GLY A 22 -5.81 -16.34 -16.48
C GLY A 22 -6.94 -15.81 -15.60
N PHE A 23 -6.80 -14.59 -15.05
CA PHE A 23 -7.86 -13.94 -14.27
C PHE A 23 -9.17 -13.82 -15.07
N THR A 24 -10.28 -14.36 -14.54
CA THR A 24 -11.60 -14.40 -15.19
C THR A 24 -12.74 -14.22 -14.17
N GLY A 25 -13.97 -13.99 -14.65
CA GLY A 25 -15.19 -14.05 -13.82
C GLY A 25 -15.49 -12.84 -12.93
N ARG A 26 -14.68 -11.78 -12.92
CA ARG A 26 -14.85 -10.58 -12.06
C ARG A 26 -14.98 -9.26 -12.84
N GLY A 27 -15.55 -9.34 -14.04
CA GLY A 27 -15.71 -8.19 -14.93
C GLY A 27 -16.48 -7.01 -14.30
N PRO A 28 -17.63 -7.24 -13.64
CA PRO A 28 -18.38 -6.17 -12.98
C PRO A 28 -17.60 -5.43 -11.89
N GLU A 29 -16.90 -6.16 -11.02
CA GLU A 29 -16.13 -5.56 -9.93
C GLU A 29 -14.89 -4.83 -10.44
N LEU A 30 -14.23 -5.39 -11.46
CA LEU A 30 -13.15 -4.67 -12.16
C LEU A 30 -13.66 -3.36 -12.78
N ALA A 31 -14.83 -3.39 -13.42
CA ALA A 31 -15.43 -2.19 -14.01
C ALA A 31 -15.80 -1.15 -12.95
N GLU A 32 -16.16 -1.56 -11.74
CA GLU A 32 -16.38 -0.66 -10.62
C GLU A 32 -15.07 -0.03 -10.12
N LEU A 33 -14.03 -0.83 -9.93
CA LEU A 33 -12.70 -0.33 -9.56
C LEU A 33 -12.11 0.58 -10.65
N ASP A 34 -12.37 0.32 -11.93
CA ASP A 34 -11.92 1.15 -13.06
C ASP A 34 -12.57 2.54 -13.09
N ARG A 35 -13.71 2.74 -12.40
CA ARG A 35 -14.35 4.07 -12.25
C ARG A 35 -13.64 4.95 -11.22
N LEU A 36 -12.74 4.39 -10.42
CA LEU A 36 -11.98 5.17 -9.46
C LEU A 36 -11.12 6.20 -10.21
N PRO A 37 -11.15 7.47 -9.79
CA PRO A 37 -10.47 8.54 -10.48
C PRO A 37 -8.96 8.28 -10.54
N PRO A 38 -8.33 8.38 -11.72
CA PRO A 38 -6.91 8.13 -11.88
C PRO A 38 -6.08 9.22 -11.19
N GLY A 39 -5.02 8.81 -10.48
CA GLY A 39 -3.91 9.72 -10.13
C GLY A 39 -4.21 10.79 -9.07
N GLY A 40 -5.00 10.49 -8.04
CA GLY A 40 -4.91 11.28 -6.80
C GLY A 40 -6.21 11.80 -6.19
N ALA A 41 -7.39 11.21 -6.46
CA ALA A 41 -8.43 11.36 -5.45
C ALA A 41 -8.03 10.50 -4.26
N SER A 42 -7.71 11.17 -3.14
CA SER A 42 -7.52 10.54 -1.84
C SER A 42 -8.68 9.58 -1.58
N GLY A 43 -8.39 8.29 -1.49
CA GLY A 43 -9.44 7.27 -1.42
C GLY A 43 -9.00 6.07 -0.62
N ILE A 44 -9.95 5.51 0.12
CA ILE A 44 -9.85 4.18 0.69
C ILE A 44 -10.92 3.35 0.00
N VAL A 45 -10.50 2.26 -0.62
CA VAL A 45 -11.38 1.28 -1.27
C VAL A 45 -11.30 0.03 -0.42
N VAL A 46 -12.45 -0.48 0.00
CA VAL A 46 -12.52 -1.72 0.77
C VAL A 46 -13.18 -2.78 -0.11
N ILE A 47 -12.48 -3.89 -0.32
CA ILE A 47 -12.97 -5.05 -1.05
C ILE A 47 -13.40 -6.10 -0.02
N GLU A 48 -14.70 -6.16 0.24
CA GLU A 48 -15.29 -7.14 1.15
C GLU A 48 -15.96 -8.31 0.41
N GLY A 49 -16.18 -9.40 1.13
CA GLY A 49 -16.79 -10.61 0.58
C GLY A 49 -16.35 -11.86 1.34
N THR A 50 -16.95 -12.99 1.02
CA THR A 50 -16.71 -14.26 1.72
C THR A 50 -15.26 -14.73 1.62
N ALA A 51 -14.84 -15.58 2.56
CA ALA A 51 -13.52 -16.21 2.51
C ALA A 51 -13.40 -17.06 1.22
N GLY A 52 -12.23 -17.02 0.57
CA GLY A 52 -11.96 -17.81 -0.63
C GLY A 52 -12.57 -17.28 -1.94
N VAL A 53 -13.36 -16.19 -1.94
CA VAL A 53 -13.98 -15.63 -3.17
C VAL A 53 -12.99 -14.93 -4.12
N GLY A 54 -11.70 -14.90 -3.78
CA GLY A 54 -10.65 -14.32 -4.63
C GLY A 54 -10.54 -12.78 -4.55
N LYS A 55 -10.77 -12.19 -3.37
CA LYS A 55 -10.63 -10.73 -3.16
C LYS A 55 -9.20 -10.25 -3.38
N THR A 56 -8.23 -10.95 -2.78
CA THR A 56 -6.80 -10.71 -2.96
C THR A 56 -6.42 -10.78 -4.45
N SER A 57 -6.90 -11.81 -5.16
CA SER A 57 -6.67 -11.96 -6.60
C SER A 57 -7.23 -10.77 -7.40
N LEU A 58 -8.45 -10.31 -7.10
CA LEU A 58 -9.04 -9.14 -7.73
C LEU A 58 -8.21 -7.87 -7.45
N ALA A 59 -7.83 -7.65 -6.19
CA ALA A 59 -7.12 -6.45 -5.77
C ALA A 59 -5.71 -6.38 -6.39
N VAL A 60 -4.97 -7.49 -6.38
CA VAL A 60 -3.65 -7.60 -7.00
C VAL A 60 -3.76 -7.39 -8.51
N HIS A 61 -4.70 -8.08 -9.17
CA HIS A 61 -4.86 -7.99 -10.61
C HIS A 61 -5.23 -6.56 -11.06
N TRP A 62 -6.20 -5.94 -10.39
CA TRP A 62 -6.56 -4.55 -10.65
C TRP A 62 -5.37 -3.61 -10.43
N SER A 63 -4.63 -3.80 -9.33
CA SER A 63 -3.44 -2.99 -9.02
C SER A 63 -2.37 -3.06 -10.11
N HIS A 64 -2.13 -4.23 -10.70
CA HIS A 64 -1.23 -4.37 -11.86
C HIS A 64 -1.74 -3.58 -13.06
N ARG A 65 -3.03 -3.68 -13.38
CA ARG A 65 -3.65 -2.97 -14.52
C ARG A 65 -3.53 -1.45 -14.42
N VAL A 66 -3.55 -0.89 -13.22
CA VAL A 66 -3.53 0.57 -13.01
C VAL A 66 -2.17 1.10 -12.54
N ARG A 67 -1.16 0.26 -12.35
CA ARG A 67 0.12 0.63 -11.71
C ARG A 67 0.81 1.84 -12.35
N ASP A 68 0.68 2.01 -13.66
CA ASP A 68 1.32 3.11 -14.41
C ASP A 68 0.64 4.46 -14.14
N ARG A 69 -0.56 4.47 -13.54
CA ARG A 69 -1.26 5.68 -13.07
C ARG A 69 -0.73 6.19 -11.72
N PHE A 70 0.14 5.42 -11.07
CA PHE A 70 0.72 5.72 -9.75
C PHE A 70 2.24 5.87 -9.87
N PRO A 71 2.75 7.06 -10.23
CA PRO A 71 4.17 7.30 -10.44
C PRO A 71 5.01 7.12 -9.17
N GLY A 72 4.42 7.34 -7.99
CA GLY A 72 5.03 7.07 -6.68
C GLY A 72 5.13 5.58 -6.33
N GLY A 73 4.73 4.70 -7.23
CA GLY A 73 4.90 3.26 -7.07
C GLY A 73 3.76 2.56 -6.34
N GLN A 74 4.04 1.33 -5.94
CA GLN A 74 3.11 0.42 -5.32
C GLN A 74 3.74 -0.19 -4.07
N LEU A 75 3.08 0.00 -2.94
CA LEU A 75 3.38 -0.67 -1.68
C LEU A 75 2.37 -1.80 -1.47
N PHE A 76 2.84 -2.93 -0.96
CA PHE A 76 2.01 -4.09 -0.64
C PHE A 76 2.32 -4.60 0.75
N LEU A 77 1.28 -4.99 1.48
CA LEU A 77 1.41 -5.67 2.75
C LEU A 77 0.23 -6.64 2.97
N ASP A 78 0.54 -7.91 3.22
CA ASP A 78 -0.41 -8.86 3.82
C ASP A 78 -0.43 -8.61 5.34
N LEU A 79 -1.54 -8.09 5.85
CA LEU A 79 -1.75 -7.78 7.27
C LEU A 79 -1.98 -9.02 8.13
N ARG A 80 -2.16 -10.19 7.52
CA ARG A 80 -2.29 -11.49 8.19
C ARG A 80 -3.40 -11.52 9.24
N GLY A 81 -4.44 -10.72 9.06
CA GLY A 81 -5.52 -10.53 10.02
C GLY A 81 -6.40 -11.76 10.24
N HIS A 82 -6.61 -12.55 9.17
CA HIS A 82 -7.41 -13.77 9.18
C HIS A 82 -6.59 -15.04 8.92
N SER A 83 -5.26 -14.96 9.00
CA SER A 83 -4.37 -16.11 8.83
C SER A 83 -4.15 -16.85 10.15
N ALA A 84 -3.69 -18.10 10.12
CA ALA A 84 -3.38 -18.88 11.32
C ALA A 84 -2.19 -18.33 12.16
N GLY A 85 -1.41 -17.40 11.60
CA GLY A 85 -0.26 -16.77 12.27
C GLY A 85 -0.60 -15.47 13.01
N THR A 86 0.42 -14.84 13.60
CA THR A 86 0.28 -13.53 14.26
C THR A 86 0.02 -12.43 13.22
N PRO A 87 -1.06 -11.64 13.36
CA PRO A 87 -1.31 -10.48 12.51
C PRO A 87 -0.16 -9.48 12.54
N VAL A 88 0.05 -8.76 11.43
CA VAL A 88 1.01 -7.64 11.40
C VAL A 88 0.50 -6.54 12.33
N THR A 89 1.35 -6.08 13.24
CA THR A 89 1.06 -4.91 14.06
C THR A 89 1.25 -3.63 13.25
N PRO A 90 0.49 -2.55 13.53
CA PRO A 90 0.71 -1.26 12.87
C PRO A 90 2.16 -0.77 12.98
N ASP A 91 2.80 -1.01 14.12
CA ASP A 91 4.20 -0.67 14.37
C ASP A 91 5.17 -1.33 13.36
N ALA A 92 5.02 -2.64 13.16
CA ALA A 92 5.84 -3.42 12.23
C ALA A 92 5.55 -3.06 10.77
N ALA A 93 4.28 -2.84 10.43
CA ALA A 93 3.85 -2.40 9.10
C ALA A 93 4.47 -1.05 8.72
N LEU A 94 4.36 -0.05 9.60
CA LEU A 94 4.93 1.29 9.39
C LEU A 94 6.44 1.25 9.22
N ALA A 95 7.15 0.52 10.07
CA ALA A 95 8.60 0.37 9.96
C ALA A 95 8.99 -0.29 8.62
N GLY A 96 8.20 -1.27 8.15
CA GLY A 96 8.37 -1.89 6.83
C GLY A 96 8.21 -0.90 5.68
N PHE A 97 7.13 -0.12 5.67
CA PHE A 97 6.89 0.88 4.63
C PHE A 97 7.94 1.99 4.62
N LEU A 98 8.34 2.50 5.78
CA LEU A 98 9.38 3.53 5.85
C LEU A 98 10.71 3.04 5.27
N ARG A 99 11.13 1.81 5.59
CA ARG A 99 12.32 1.19 4.97
C ARG A 99 12.15 1.03 3.45
N ALA A 100 10.97 0.61 2.99
CA ALA A 100 10.67 0.48 1.56
C ALA A 100 10.75 1.83 0.81
N LEU A 101 10.45 2.93 1.49
CA LEU A 101 10.56 4.30 0.99
C LEU A 101 11.96 4.89 1.15
N GLY A 102 12.95 4.08 1.55
CA GLY A 102 14.34 4.48 1.68
C GLY A 102 14.67 5.24 2.96
N VAL A 103 13.80 5.21 3.98
CA VAL A 103 14.13 5.77 5.30
C VAL A 103 15.14 4.87 6.00
N PRO A 104 16.33 5.39 6.37
CA PRO A 104 17.33 4.61 7.10
C PRO A 104 16.78 4.11 8.44
N PRO A 105 17.11 2.87 8.89
CA PRO A 105 16.59 2.31 10.13
C PRO A 105 16.79 3.21 11.37
N GLU A 106 17.92 3.91 11.45
CA GLU A 106 18.26 4.85 12.52
C GLU A 106 17.42 6.14 12.50
N SER A 107 16.78 6.44 11.38
CA SER A 107 15.88 7.59 11.19
C SER A 107 14.41 7.21 11.34
N VAL A 108 14.09 5.94 11.60
CA VAL A 108 12.71 5.49 11.86
C VAL A 108 12.35 5.80 13.32
N PRO A 109 11.31 6.60 13.59
CA PRO A 109 10.90 6.93 14.95
C PRO A 109 10.52 5.71 15.79
N SER A 110 10.38 5.85 17.10
CA SER A 110 10.07 4.73 18.00
C SER A 110 8.56 4.50 18.19
N THR A 111 7.73 5.52 17.97
CA THR A 111 6.28 5.44 18.21
C THR A 111 5.49 5.25 16.91
N VAL A 112 4.29 4.67 17.03
CA VAL A 112 3.37 4.46 15.91
C VAL A 112 2.90 5.81 15.35
N GLU A 113 2.65 6.78 16.21
CA GLU A 113 2.17 8.12 15.87
C GLU A 113 3.20 8.87 15.01
N GLU A 114 4.46 8.89 15.44
CA GLU A 114 5.55 9.55 14.71
C GLU A 114 5.85 8.83 13.39
N ARG A 115 5.84 7.49 13.38
CA ARG A 115 6.02 6.72 12.14
C ARG A 115 4.88 6.96 11.15
N SER A 116 3.65 7.05 11.63
CA SER A 116 2.49 7.38 10.80
C SER A 116 2.61 8.79 10.21
N ALA A 117 3.05 9.76 11.01
CA ALA A 117 3.32 11.12 10.54
C ALA A 117 4.42 11.14 9.48
N LEU A 118 5.52 10.42 9.71
CA LEU A 118 6.61 10.32 8.73
C LEU A 118 6.18 9.62 7.45
N LEU A 119 5.36 8.57 7.54
CA LEU A 119 4.81 7.87 6.37
C LEU A 119 4.00 8.84 5.50
N ARG A 120 3.09 9.62 6.12
CA ARG A 120 2.33 10.66 5.40
C ARG A 120 3.25 11.67 4.72
N SER A 121 4.27 12.17 5.43
CA SER A 121 5.24 13.11 4.83
C SER A 121 6.04 12.52 3.67
N ARG A 122 6.32 11.22 3.70
CA ARG A 122 7.05 10.53 2.60
C ARG A 122 6.18 10.27 1.38
N LEU A 123 4.86 10.11 1.57
CA LEU A 123 3.90 9.81 0.52
C LEU A 123 3.13 11.04 0.03
N ASP A 124 3.35 12.20 0.63
CA ASP A 124 2.71 13.43 0.17
C ASP A 124 3.14 13.75 -1.27
N GLY A 125 2.16 14.01 -2.14
CA GLY A 125 2.37 14.28 -3.56
C GLY A 125 2.91 13.12 -4.41
N SER A 126 3.22 11.95 -3.84
CA SER A 126 3.85 10.84 -4.57
C SER A 126 2.88 10.13 -5.52
N ARG A 127 1.58 10.14 -5.21
CA ARG A 127 0.55 9.35 -5.91
C ARG A 127 0.92 7.87 -5.90
N THR A 128 1.07 7.31 -4.71
CA THR A 128 1.35 5.89 -4.46
C THR A 128 0.04 5.11 -4.31
N LEU A 129 0.04 3.88 -4.84
CA LEU A 129 -0.99 2.88 -4.57
C LEU A 129 -0.53 1.99 -3.40
N MET A 130 -1.34 1.89 -2.36
CA MET A 130 -1.11 0.98 -1.24
C MET A 130 -2.15 -0.14 -1.28
N LEU A 131 -1.69 -1.39 -1.34
CA LEU A 131 -2.53 -2.58 -1.23
C LEU A 131 -2.28 -3.24 0.13
N LEU A 132 -3.28 -3.16 1.02
CA LEU A 132 -3.26 -3.66 2.38
C LEU A 132 -4.17 -4.89 2.48
N ASP A 133 -3.65 -6.04 2.08
CA ASP A 133 -4.44 -7.27 1.99
C ASP A 133 -4.69 -7.88 3.37
N ASN A 134 -5.82 -8.57 3.51
CA ASN A 134 -6.13 -9.40 4.67
C ASN A 134 -6.11 -8.64 6.02
N ALA A 135 -6.59 -7.39 6.02
CA ALA A 135 -6.85 -6.65 7.26
C ALA A 135 -7.92 -7.37 8.10
N ARG A 136 -7.72 -7.45 9.42
CA ARG A 136 -8.73 -7.94 10.38
C ARG A 136 -9.81 -6.89 10.64
N ASP A 137 -9.36 -5.66 10.86
CA ASP A 137 -10.18 -4.55 11.33
C ASP A 137 -9.55 -3.21 10.94
N ALA A 138 -10.28 -2.13 11.22
CA ALA A 138 -9.84 -0.78 10.90
C ALA A 138 -8.63 -0.33 11.73
N ASP A 139 -8.38 -0.92 12.90
CA ASP A 139 -7.27 -0.50 13.77
C ASP A 139 -5.91 -0.95 13.24
N GLN A 140 -5.88 -2.05 12.47
CA GLN A 140 -4.69 -2.41 11.68
C GLN A 140 -4.40 -1.43 10.53
N VAL A 141 -5.43 -0.79 9.98
CA VAL A 141 -5.33 0.00 8.74
C VAL A 141 -5.15 1.50 9.01
N ARG A 142 -5.89 2.07 9.96
CA ARG A 142 -5.95 3.52 10.22
C ARG A 142 -4.56 4.17 10.40
N PRO A 143 -3.59 3.58 11.13
CA PRO A 143 -2.27 4.19 11.26
C PRO A 143 -1.47 4.22 9.95
N LEU A 144 -1.79 3.34 8.99
CA LEU A 144 -1.07 3.18 7.72
C LEU A 144 -1.55 4.15 6.64
N LEU A 145 -2.60 4.94 6.90
CA LEU A 145 -3.20 5.80 5.90
C LEU A 145 -2.25 6.94 5.51
N PRO A 146 -1.94 7.10 4.21
CA PRO A 146 -0.89 7.99 3.71
C PRO A 146 -1.31 9.46 3.60
N GLY A 147 -2.56 9.80 3.94
CA GLY A 147 -3.11 11.13 3.71
C GLY A 147 -3.59 11.32 2.27
N SER A 148 -3.59 12.56 1.78
CA SER A 148 -4.19 12.91 0.49
C SER A 148 -3.35 12.53 -0.72
N GLY A 149 -4.00 12.40 -1.88
CA GLY A 149 -3.33 12.19 -3.18
C GLY A 149 -2.85 10.75 -3.43
N ASN A 150 -3.09 9.83 -2.50
CA ASN A 150 -2.76 8.42 -2.58
C ASN A 150 -4.04 7.56 -2.59
N LEU A 151 -3.93 6.33 -3.08
CA LEU A 151 -5.02 5.37 -3.05
C LEU A 151 -4.67 4.19 -2.15
N VAL A 152 -5.55 3.87 -1.21
CA VAL A 152 -5.43 2.67 -0.37
C VAL A 152 -6.52 1.69 -0.79
N VAL A 153 -6.13 0.46 -1.10
CA VAL A 153 -7.02 -0.68 -1.32
C VAL A 153 -6.83 -1.64 -0.15
N VAL A 154 -7.93 -2.03 0.49
CA VAL A 154 -7.98 -2.95 1.64
C VAL A 154 -8.82 -4.15 1.29
#